data_AF-A0A1B6HWB6-F1
#
_entry.id   AF-A0A1B6HWB6-F1
#
_cell.length_a   1.000
_cell.length_b   1.000
_cell.length_c   1.000
_cell.angle_alpha   90.00
_cell.angle_beta   90.00
_cell.angle_gamma   90.00
#
_symmetry.space_group_name_H-M   'P 1'
#
loop_
_entity.id
_entity.type
_entity.pdbx_description
1 polymer ?
#
loop_
_entity_poly.entity_id
_entity_poly.type
_entity_poly.pdbx_seq_one_letter_code
_entity_poly.pdbx_strand_id
1 'polypeptide(L)'
;FDSARDVMYALDYDKTDSEHLLGSVTSETDEISIYRDQMLLMHRNNDLYLALLAAPGSNEVFVKDAFDGFAASLDRIIKHWTHERVAEKYDQIVLAFNEFVFHGIILTDQSK
;
A
#
# COMPACT_ATOMS: atom_id res chain seq x y z
N PHE A 1 1.53 6.67 -3.55
CA PHE A 1 1.40 8.12 -3.75
C PHE A 1 2.68 8.80 -3.35
N ASP A 2 2.89 10.07 -3.70
CA ASP A 2 4.10 10.81 -3.29
C ASP A 2 3.81 11.84 -2.18
N SER A 3 4.84 12.59 -1.77
CA SER A 3 4.72 13.67 -0.78
C SER A 3 3.80 14.82 -1.22
N ALA A 4 3.55 14.97 -2.52
CA ALA A 4 2.57 15.90 -3.09
C ALA A 4 1.14 15.33 -3.15
N ARG A 5 0.96 14.09 -2.66
CA ARG A 5 -0.30 13.32 -2.68
C ARG A 5 -0.74 12.90 -4.07
N ASP A 6 0.17 12.86 -5.04
CA ASP A 6 -0.12 12.33 -6.37
C ASP A 6 -0.19 10.79 -6.31
N VAL A 7 -1.29 10.23 -6.82
CA VAL A 7 -1.57 8.80 -6.74
C VAL A 7 -1.12 8.12 -8.03
N MET A 8 0.02 7.42 -7.94
CA MET A 8 0.56 6.65 -9.06
C MET A 8 -0.26 5.41 -9.42
N TYR A 9 -0.81 4.73 -8.41
CA TYR A 9 -1.64 3.54 -8.56
C TYR A 9 -2.46 3.32 -7.30
N ALA A 10 -3.71 2.85 -7.46
CA ALA A 10 -4.60 2.54 -6.36
C ALA A 10 -5.57 1.41 -6.75
N LEU A 11 -5.89 0.56 -5.76
CA LEU A 11 -6.98 -0.39 -5.79
C LEU A 11 -7.94 -0.03 -4.66
N ASP A 12 -9.18 0.32 -5.00
CA ASP A 12 -10.23 0.65 -4.04
C ASP A 12 -11.41 -0.30 -4.23
N TYR A 13 -11.72 -1.07 -3.20
CA TYR A 13 -12.77 -2.08 -3.21
C TYR A 13 -14.02 -1.65 -2.42
N ASP A 14 -13.94 -0.59 -1.62
CA ASP A 14 -15.02 -0.15 -0.71
C ASP A 14 -15.41 1.32 -0.88
N LYS A 15 -15.01 1.97 -1.98
CA LYS A 15 -15.30 3.39 -2.30
C LYS A 15 -14.88 4.31 -1.16
N THR A 16 -13.62 4.19 -0.78
CA THR A 16 -13.02 5.07 0.23
C THR A 16 -12.79 6.46 -0.38
N ASP A 17 -13.07 7.50 0.40
CA ASP A 17 -12.68 8.86 0.05
C ASP A 17 -11.16 9.01 0.17
N SER A 18 -10.47 8.69 -0.95
CA SER A 18 -9.02 8.66 -1.04
C SER A 18 -8.41 10.05 -0.88
N GLU A 19 -9.09 11.12 -1.32
CA GLU A 19 -8.63 12.50 -1.12
C GLU A 19 -8.62 12.86 0.36
N HIS A 20 -9.67 12.52 1.09
CA HIS A 20 -9.73 12.76 2.53
C HIS A 20 -8.71 11.90 3.29
N LEU A 21 -8.51 10.65 2.89
CA LEU A 21 -7.47 9.77 3.46
C LEU A 21 -6.09 10.38 3.29
N LEU A 22 -5.71 10.74 2.06
CA LEU A 22 -4.41 11.36 1.78
C LEU A 22 -4.26 12.72 2.48
N GLY A 23 -5.37 13.44 2.66
CA GLY A 23 -5.46 14.66 3.45
C GLY A 23 -5.06 14.46 4.91
N SER A 24 -5.42 13.31 5.49
CA SER A 24 -5.11 12.93 6.87
C SER A 24 -3.71 12.36 7.06
N VAL A 25 -3.07 11.90 5.99
CA VAL A 25 -1.70 11.38 6.00
C VAL A 25 -0.70 12.55 6.00
N THR A 26 0.28 12.45 6.90
CA THR A 26 1.39 13.40 7.05
C THR A 26 2.73 12.68 6.96
N SER A 27 3.83 13.43 6.85
CA SER A 27 5.18 12.86 6.87
C SER A 27 5.55 12.18 8.19
N GLU A 28 4.81 12.46 9.26
CA GLU A 28 4.97 11.90 10.60
C GLU A 28 3.96 10.79 10.90
N THR A 29 3.12 10.41 9.93
CA THR A 29 2.18 9.29 10.14
C THR A 29 2.98 8.01 10.38
N ASP A 30 2.72 7.39 11.54
CA ASP A 30 3.32 6.13 11.95
C ASP A 30 3.07 5.02 10.90
N GLU A 31 3.96 4.02 10.88
CA GLU A 31 3.82 2.84 10.01
C GLU A 31 2.48 2.11 10.21
N ILE A 32 1.86 2.26 11.39
CA ILE A 32 0.53 1.74 11.74
C ILE A 32 -0.25 2.87 12.41
N SER A 33 -1.40 3.23 11.85
CA SER A 33 -2.30 4.25 12.42
C SER A 33 -3.77 3.85 12.25
N ILE A 34 -4.68 4.61 12.87
CA ILE A 34 -6.13 4.39 12.75
C ILE A 34 -6.75 5.55 11.96
N TYR A 35 -7.54 5.21 10.95
CA TYR A 35 -8.34 6.15 10.17
C TYR A 35 -9.79 5.68 10.15
N ARG A 36 -10.72 6.45 10.73
CA ARG A 36 -12.17 6.13 10.76
C ARG A 36 -12.48 4.68 11.17
N ASP A 37 -11.90 4.23 12.28
CA ASP A 37 -12.01 2.85 12.82
C ASP A 37 -11.43 1.74 11.93
N GLN A 38 -10.64 2.12 10.91
CA GLN A 38 -9.89 1.22 10.05
C GLN A 38 -8.40 1.33 10.34
N MET A 39 -7.70 0.20 10.25
CA MET A 39 -6.25 0.18 10.34
C MET A 39 -5.65 0.70 9.02
N LEU A 40 -4.81 1.72 9.13
CA LEU A 40 -4.00 2.26 8.06
C LEU A 40 -2.55 1.80 8.26
N LEU A 41 -2.03 1.03 7.31
CA LEU A 41 -0.63 0.67 7.23
C LEU A 41 0.07 1.55 6.23
N MET A 42 1.26 2.02 6.59
CA MET A 42 2.08 2.88 5.76
C MET A 42 3.50 2.35 5.66
N HIS A 43 4.04 2.36 4.45
CA HIS A 43 5.45 2.11 4.18
C HIS A 43 5.97 3.27 3.33
N ARG A 44 6.98 3.97 3.85
CA ARG A 44 7.64 5.09 3.17
C ARG A 44 8.99 4.64 2.64
N ASN A 45 9.22 4.91 1.36
CA ASN A 45 10.53 4.75 0.73
C ASN A 45 10.85 6.02 -0.06
N ASN A 46 11.84 6.79 0.40
CA ASN A 46 12.13 8.15 -0.08
C ASN A 46 10.90 9.07 0.03
N ASP A 47 10.47 9.64 -1.10
CA ASP A 47 9.29 10.52 -1.22
C ASP A 47 8.03 9.78 -1.67
N LEU A 48 8.10 8.45 -1.79
CA LEU A 48 6.99 7.60 -2.20
C LEU A 48 6.45 6.80 -1.01
N TYR A 49 5.13 6.65 -1.02
CA TYR A 49 4.37 6.01 0.03
C TYR A 49 3.51 4.89 -0.56
N LEU A 50 3.61 3.73 0.08
CA LEU A 50 2.66 2.63 -0.05
C LEU A 50 1.73 2.68 1.16
N ALA A 51 0.43 2.58 0.92
CA ALA A 51 -0.57 2.52 1.98
C ALA A 51 -1.56 1.39 1.74
N LEU A 52 -2.05 0.81 2.85
CA LEU A 52 -3.13 -0.16 2.88
C LEU A 52 -4.11 0.24 3.96
N LEU A 53 -5.38 0.37 3.60
CA LEU A 53 -6.47 0.58 4.54
C LEU A 53 -7.24 -0.73 4.70
N ALA A 54 -7.21 -1.31 5.89
CA ALA A 54 -7.85 -2.60 6.16
C ALA A 54 -9.32 -2.43 6.55
N ALA A 55 -10.16 -3.42 6.23
CA ALA A 55 -11.54 -3.44 6.67
C ALA A 55 -11.61 -3.55 8.22
N PRO A 56 -12.61 -2.94 8.87
CA PRO A 56 -12.81 -3.08 10.31
C PRO A 56 -12.90 -4.54 10.74
N GLY A 57 -12.22 -4.90 11.84
CA GLY A 57 -12.21 -6.28 12.36
C GLY A 57 -11.32 -7.26 11.58
N SER A 58 -10.54 -6.78 10.62
CA SER A 58 -9.48 -7.59 9.98
C SER A 58 -8.45 -8.06 11.00
N ASN A 59 -7.85 -9.23 10.78
CA ASN A 59 -6.75 -9.71 11.62
C ASN A 59 -5.51 -8.85 11.38
N GLU A 60 -5.25 -7.92 12.30
CA GLU A 60 -4.18 -6.93 12.23
C GLU A 60 -2.80 -7.54 12.01
N VAL A 61 -2.48 -8.63 12.73
CA VAL A 61 -1.18 -9.31 12.63
C VAL A 61 -1.00 -9.88 11.23
N PHE A 62 -2.02 -10.58 10.72
CA PHE A 62 -1.98 -11.15 9.38
C PHE A 62 -1.85 -10.07 8.30
N VAL A 63 -2.63 -8.98 8.41
CA VAL A 63 -2.59 -7.89 7.43
C VAL A 63 -1.24 -7.18 7.45
N LYS A 64 -0.64 -6.97 8.63
CA LYS A 64 0.69 -6.37 8.75
C LYS A 64 1.77 -7.26 8.14
N ASP A 65 1.79 -8.55 8.47
CA ASP A 65 2.77 -9.50 7.94
C ASP A 65 2.68 -9.58 6.40
N ALA A 66 1.46 -9.61 5.86
CA ALA A 66 1.23 -9.62 4.43
C ALA A 66 1.65 -8.31 3.76
N PHE A 67 1.34 -7.16 4.37
CA PHE A 67 1.74 -5.84 3.88
C PHE A 67 3.26 -5.68 3.85
N ASP A 68 3.96 -6.14 4.89
CA ASP A 68 5.43 -6.07 4.95
C ASP A 68 6.09 -6.98 3.91
N GLY A 69 5.55 -8.19 3.71
CA GLY A 69 5.99 -9.09 2.65
C GLY A 69 5.78 -8.49 1.26
N PHE A 70 4.67 -7.78 1.06
CA PHE A 70 4.38 -7.08 -0.19
C PHE A 70 5.30 -5.88 -0.41
N ALA A 71 5.53 -5.04 0.60
CA ALA A 71 6.47 -3.92 0.55
C ALA A 71 7.89 -4.40 0.19
N ALA A 72 8.36 -5.48 0.83
CA ALA A 72 9.65 -6.09 0.53
C ALA A 72 9.72 -6.66 -0.90
N SER A 73 8.60 -7.11 -1.46
CA SER A 73 8.52 -7.56 -2.86
C SER A 73 8.58 -6.40 -3.84
N LEU A 74 7.89 -5.29 -3.55
CA LEU A 74 7.98 -4.06 -4.32
C LEU A 74 9.38 -3.45 -4.25
N ASP A 75 10.07 -3.51 -3.11
CA ASP A 75 11.47 -3.11 -2.98
C ASP A 75 12.38 -3.87 -3.95
N ARG A 76 12.12 -5.16 -4.20
CA ARG A 76 12.91 -5.96 -5.16
C ARG A 76 12.62 -5.58 -6.61
N ILE A 77 11.38 -5.23 -6.93
CA ILE A 77 10.93 -4.83 -8.27
C ILE A 77 11.45 -3.42 -8.61
N ILE A 78 11.22 -2.46 -7.72
CA ILE A 78 11.47 -1.04 -7.92
C ILE A 78 12.95 -0.70 -7.63
N LYS A 79 13.54 -1.33 -6.60
CA LYS A 79 14.89 -1.11 -6.05
C LYS A 79 15.14 0.27 -5.47
N HIS A 80 14.86 1.32 -6.24
CA HIS A 80 14.99 2.72 -5.85
C HIS A 80 13.68 3.41 -6.14
N TRP A 81 12.93 3.72 -5.09
CA TRP A 81 11.59 4.31 -5.22
C TRP A 81 11.71 5.76 -5.66
N THR A 82 11.59 5.96 -6.97
CA THR A 82 11.49 7.26 -7.65
C THR A 82 10.36 7.20 -8.67
N HIS A 83 9.80 8.35 -9.04
CA HIS A 83 8.75 8.42 -10.08
C HIS A 83 9.17 7.76 -11.39
N GLU A 84 10.41 7.98 -11.82
CA GLU A 84 10.97 7.40 -13.04
C GLU A 84 11.02 5.86 -12.97
N ARG A 85 11.44 5.30 -11.84
CA ARG A 85 11.48 3.85 -11.64
C ARG A 85 10.10 3.23 -11.56
N VAL A 86 9.17 3.89 -10.87
CA VAL A 86 7.78 3.44 -10.82
C VAL A 86 7.16 3.44 -12.22
N ALA A 87 7.40 4.48 -13.02
CA ALA A 87 6.95 4.53 -14.41
C ALA A 87 7.59 3.43 -15.27
N GLU A 88 8.89 3.18 -15.13
CA GLU A 88 9.60 2.12 -15.86
C GLU A 88 9.10 0.71 -15.50
N LYS A 89 8.69 0.49 -14.24
CA LYS A 89 8.24 -0.80 -13.73
C LYS A 89 6.72 -0.89 -13.58
N TYR A 90 5.97 0.05 -14.13
CA TYR A 90 4.54 0.21 -13.86
C TYR A 90 3.76 -1.10 -14.06
N ASP A 91 3.93 -1.78 -15.19
CA ASP A 91 3.22 -3.03 -15.48
C ASP A 91 3.52 -4.13 -14.46
N GLN A 92 4.78 -4.22 -13.98
CA GLN A 92 5.18 -5.19 -12.97
C GLN A 92 4.59 -4.85 -11.60
N ILE A 93 4.52 -3.56 -11.27
CA ILE A 93 3.89 -3.08 -10.03
C ILE A 93 2.39 -3.42 -10.07
N VAL A 94 1.69 -3.07 -11.15
CA VAL A 94 0.27 -3.39 -11.34
C VAL A 94 0.03 -4.89 -11.20
N LEU A 95 0.87 -5.73 -11.84
CA LEU A 95 0.77 -7.18 -11.71
C LEU A 95 0.94 -7.63 -10.25
N ALA A 96 1.98 -7.15 -9.57
CA ALA A 96 2.23 -7.49 -8.16
C ALA A 96 1.06 -7.12 -7.25
N PHE A 97 0.43 -5.95 -7.46
CA PHE A 97 -0.77 -5.57 -6.70
C PHE A 97 -1.96 -6.51 -6.95
N ASN A 98 -2.17 -6.93 -8.20
CA ASN A 98 -3.27 -7.86 -8.54
C ASN A 98 -2.99 -9.29 -8.06
N GLU A 99 -1.73 -9.70 -7.97
CA GLU A 99 -1.33 -10.98 -7.35
C GLU A 99 -1.44 -10.93 -5.83
N PHE A 100 -1.23 -9.77 -5.21
CA PHE A 100 -1.33 -9.57 -3.77
C PHE A 100 -2.76 -9.45 -3.28
N VAL A 101 -3.62 -8.70 -3.97
CA VAL A 101 -5.02 -8.49 -3.56
C VAL A 101 -5.97 -8.67 -4.72
N PHE A 102 -6.98 -9.52 -4.52
CA PHE A 102 -8.04 -9.76 -5.47
C PHE A 102 -9.41 -9.55 -4.82
N HIS A 103 -10.22 -8.62 -5.33
CA HIS A 103 -11.52 -8.23 -4.76
C HIS A 103 -11.48 -7.93 -3.25
N GLY A 104 -10.46 -7.21 -2.81
CA GLY A 104 -10.27 -6.84 -1.39
C GLY A 104 -9.74 -7.96 -0.50
N ILE A 105 -9.47 -9.14 -1.05
CA ILE A 105 -8.91 -10.27 -0.32
C ILE A 105 -7.41 -10.34 -0.57
N ILE A 106 -6.62 -10.31 0.50
CA ILE A 106 -5.18 -10.59 0.44
C ILE A 106 -4.97 -12.05 0.06
N LEU A 107 -4.30 -12.27 -1.06
CA LEU A 107 -3.87 -13.58 -1.53
C LEU A 107 -2.49 -13.85 -0.95
N THR A 108 -2.39 -14.84 -0.05
CA THR A 108 -1.10 -15.32 0.44
C THR A 108 -0.67 -16.51 -0.38
N ASP A 109 0.54 -16.47 -0.94
CA ASP A 109 1.14 -17.69 -1.44
C ASP A 109 1.55 -18.58 -0.25
N GLN A 110 1.11 -19.83 -0.23
CA GLN A 110 1.42 -20.81 0.82
C GLN A 110 2.82 -21.45 0.64
N SER A 111 3.64 -20.89 -0.25
CA SER A 111 4.99 -21.40 -0.55
C SER A 111 5.97 -21.01 0.56
N LYS A 112 5.90 -21.78 1.66
CA LYS A 112 6.97 -21.91 2.66
C LYS A 112 8.29 -22.37 2.04
#